data_AF-A0A5N6PD07-F1
#
_entry.id   AF-A0A5N6PD07-F1
#
_cell.length_a   1.000
_cell.length_b   1.000
_cell.length_c   1.000
_cell.angle_alpha   90.00
_cell.angle_beta   90.00
_cell.angle_gamma   90.00
#
_symmetry.space_group_name_H-M   'P 1'
#
loop_
_entity.id
_entity.type
_entity.pdbx_description
1 polymer ?
#
loop_
_entity_poly.entity_id
_entity_poly.type
_entity_poly.pdbx_seq_one_letter_code
_entity_poly.pdbx_strand_id
1 'polypeptide(L)'
;MGVQGCLPPNVSTTIIDLCTVFQKICARSLDVKDMEKAHKDVIKILCNLELIYPPAFFDIMVHLVIHLHEEAILGGPVYMRWMYPFERYMKKLRHMSEIKPDLKDQ
;
A
#
# COMPACT_ATOMS: atom_id res chain seq x y z
N MET A 1 2.21 15.70 -1.77
CA MET A 1 1.33 16.78 -1.25
C MET A 1 1.12 17.81 -2.36
N GLY A 2 0.23 17.54 -3.31
CA GLY A 2 -0.04 18.44 -4.45
C GLY A 2 -1.53 18.60 -4.78
N VAL A 3 -2.42 18.08 -3.93
CA VAL A 3 -3.87 18.00 -4.21
C VAL A 3 -4.65 19.18 -3.58
N GLN A 4 -4.03 19.87 -2.62
CA GLN A 4 -4.69 20.84 -1.73
C GLN A 4 -5.16 22.13 -2.43
N GLY A 5 -4.68 22.40 -3.65
CA GLY A 5 -5.13 23.52 -4.48
C GLY A 5 -6.04 23.13 -5.65
N CYS A 6 -6.29 21.84 -5.86
CA CYS A 6 -7.01 21.32 -7.03
C CYS A 6 -8.40 20.79 -6.71
N LEU A 7 -8.67 20.46 -5.44
CA LEU A 7 -9.92 19.84 -4.99
C LEU A 7 -10.51 20.61 -3.80
N PRO A 8 -11.84 20.53 -3.59
CA PRO A 8 -12.48 21.09 -2.41
C PRO A 8 -11.80 20.63 -1.11
N PRO A 9 -11.76 21.46 -0.05
CA PRO A 9 -11.00 21.17 1.16
C PRO A 9 -11.38 19.84 1.82
N ASN A 10 -12.68 19.51 1.84
CA ASN A 10 -13.21 18.26 2.37
C ASN A 10 -12.68 17.02 1.60
N VAL A 11 -12.54 17.13 0.28
CA VAL A 11 -12.03 16.05 -0.57
C VAL A 11 -10.53 15.90 -0.39
N SER A 12 -9.80 17.03 -0.43
CA SER A 12 -8.35 17.05 -0.23
C SER A 12 -7.94 16.45 1.11
N THR A 13 -8.61 16.83 2.20
CA THR A 13 -8.33 16.29 3.55
C THR A 13 -8.57 14.79 3.61
N THR A 14 -9.70 14.31 3.08
CA THR A 14 -10.02 12.87 3.10
C THR A 14 -8.99 12.05 2.30
N ILE A 15 -8.53 12.56 1.16
CA ILE A 15 -7.46 11.91 0.36
C ILE A 15 -6.13 11.92 1.11
N ILE A 16 -5.77 13.04 1.76
CA ILE A 16 -4.53 13.15 2.54
C ILE A 16 -4.54 12.17 3.73
N ASP A 17 -5.68 12.05 4.42
CA ASP A 17 -5.84 11.11 5.52
C ASP A 17 -5.68 9.67 5.03
N LEU A 18 -6.28 9.32 3.89
CA LEU A 18 -6.10 8.02 3.26
C LEU A 18 -4.63 7.75 2.92
N CYS A 19 -3.93 8.71 2.29
CA CYS A 19 -2.51 8.59 1.99
C CYS A 19 -1.66 8.38 3.26
N THR A 20 -1.98 9.08 4.34
CA THR A 20 -1.29 8.97 5.62
C THR A 20 -1.45 7.57 6.21
N VAL A 21 -2.64 6.98 6.09
CA VAL A 21 -2.89 5.59 6.48
C VAL A 21 -2.01 4.62 5.68
N PHE A 22 -1.98 4.73 4.35
CA PHE A 22 -1.11 3.89 3.51
C PHE A 22 0.37 4.03 3.84
N GLN A 23 0.84 5.24 4.16
CA GLN A 23 2.22 5.45 4.59
C GLN A 23 2.56 4.68 5.86
N LYS A 24 1.62 4.59 6.81
CA LYS A 24 1.83 3.81 8.04
C LYS A 24 1.86 2.30 7.76
N ILE A 25 0.97 1.79 6.92
CA ILE A 25 0.93 0.36 6.56
C ILE A 25 2.21 -0.06 5.81
N CYS A 26 2.67 0.79 4.89
CA CYS A 26 3.88 0.55 4.09
C CYS A 26 5.18 0.89 4.84
N ALA A 27 5.09 1.30 6.11
CA ALA A 27 6.26 1.62 6.91
C ALA A 27 7.13 0.38 7.14
N ARG A 28 8.43 0.62 7.34
CA ARG A 28 9.40 -0.44 7.59
C ARG A 28 9.23 -1.09 8.96
N SER A 29 8.69 -0.35 9.93
CA SER A 29 8.43 -0.80 11.29
C SER A 29 6.93 -0.77 11.55
N LEU A 30 6.43 -1.79 12.23
CA LEU A 30 5.02 -1.94 12.57
C LEU A 30 4.84 -1.83 14.07
N ASP A 31 4.03 -0.86 14.51
CA ASP A 31 3.52 -0.78 15.87
C ASP A 31 2.03 -1.18 15.87
N VAL A 32 1.68 -2.17 16.69
CA VAL A 32 0.33 -2.75 16.68
C VAL A 32 -0.72 -1.74 17.12
N LYS A 33 -0.41 -0.86 18.09
CA LYS A 33 -1.39 0.15 18.57
C LYS A 33 -1.66 1.20 17.50
N ASP A 34 -0.61 1.61 16.79
CA ASP A 34 -0.75 2.53 15.66
C ASP A 34 -1.53 1.88 14.49
N MET A 35 -1.37 0.58 14.27
CA MET A 35 -2.14 -0.17 13.26
C MET A 35 -3.62 -0.33 13.63
N GLU A 36 -3.93 -0.64 14.89
CA GLU A 36 -5.32 -0.70 15.37
C GLU A 36 -6.01 0.66 15.25
N LYS A 37 -5.29 1.74 15.53
CA LYS A 37 -5.79 3.10 15.34
C LYS A 37 -6.00 3.41 13.85
N ALA A 38 -5.01 3.12 13.01
CA ALA A 38 -5.10 3.32 11.57
C ALA A 38 -6.25 2.52 10.93
N HIS A 39 -6.55 1.31 11.43
CA HIS A 39 -7.71 0.54 11.00
C HIS A 39 -9.04 1.24 11.33
N LYS A 40 -9.18 1.81 12.53
CA LYS A 40 -10.40 2.58 12.87
C LYS A 40 -10.51 3.86 12.06
N ASP A 41 -9.38 4.50 11.77
CA ASP A 41 -9.33 5.73 10.98
C ASP A 41 -9.68 5.43 9.51
N VAL A 42 -9.20 4.33 8.93
CA VAL A 42 -9.48 3.99 7.52
C VAL A 42 -10.95 3.72 7.26
N ILE A 43 -11.66 3.08 8.20
CA ILE A 43 -13.12 2.85 8.07
C ILE A 43 -13.84 4.20 7.94
N LYS A 44 -13.50 5.18 8.80
CA LYS A 44 -14.12 6.51 8.76
C LYS A 44 -13.77 7.26 7.48
N ILE A 45 -12.52 7.17 7.04
CA ILE A 45 -12.04 7.81 5.81
C ILE A 45 -12.77 7.25 4.58
N LEU A 46 -12.98 5.93 4.53
CA LEU A 46 -13.72 5.28 3.45
C LEU A 46 -15.20 5.67 3.44
N CYS A 47 -15.86 5.73 4.60
CA CYS A 47 -17.22 6.26 4.67
C CYS A 47 -17.30 7.71 4.17
N ASN A 48 -16.33 8.57 4.53
CA ASN A 48 -16.28 9.94 4.04
C ASN A 48 -16.03 10.01 2.52
N LEU A 49 -15.20 9.13 1.97
CA LEU A 49 -14.97 9.02 0.52
C LEU A 49 -16.24 8.56 -0.21
N GLU A 50 -17.04 7.67 0.38
CA GLU A 50 -18.30 7.16 -0.21
C GLU A 50 -19.37 8.25 -0.29
N LEU A 51 -19.34 9.21 0.64
CA LEU A 51 -20.21 10.39 0.57
C LEU A 51 -19.79 11.39 -0.52
N ILE A 52 -18.52 11.35 -0.96
CA ILE A 52 -17.95 12.29 -1.94
C ILE A 52 -18.03 11.72 -3.36
N TYR A 53 -17.71 10.45 -3.53
CA TYR A 53 -17.63 9.79 -4.83
C TYR A 53 -18.85 8.91 -5.09
N PRO A 54 -19.26 8.75 -6.36
CA PRO A 54 -20.36 7.86 -6.69
C PRO A 54 -20.03 6.40 -6.28
N PRO A 55 -21.03 5.57 -5.95
CA PRO A 55 -20.81 4.17 -5.57
C PRO A 55 -20.02 3.36 -6.60
N ALA A 56 -20.07 3.74 -7.88
CA ALA A 56 -19.29 3.13 -8.95
C ALA A 56 -17.76 3.29 -8.79
N PHE A 57 -17.30 4.22 -7.97
CA PHE A 57 -15.89 4.41 -7.62
C PHE A 57 -15.41 3.44 -6.52
N PHE A 58 -16.35 2.91 -5.72
CA PHE A 58 -16.05 1.97 -4.64
C PHE A 58 -16.00 0.55 -5.19
N ASP A 59 -14.87 0.22 -5.82
CA ASP A 59 -14.58 -1.14 -6.23
C ASP A 59 -14.03 -1.99 -5.06
N ILE A 60 -13.77 -3.26 -5.34
CA ILE A 60 -13.20 -4.20 -4.38
C ILE A 60 -11.80 -3.79 -3.90
N MET A 61 -11.05 -3.02 -4.70
CA MET A 61 -9.70 -2.56 -4.35
C MET A 61 -9.73 -1.56 -3.21
N VAL A 62 -10.75 -0.71 -3.15
CA VAL A 62 -10.95 0.24 -2.05
C VAL A 62 -11.28 -0.49 -0.74
N HIS A 63 -12.05 -1.58 -0.82
CA HIS A 63 -12.42 -2.39 0.34
C HIS A 63 -11.24 -3.21 0.90
N LEU A 64 -10.31 -3.66 0.04
CA LEU A 64 -9.11 -4.40 0.47
C LEU A 64 -8.24 -3.61 1.45
N VAL A 65 -8.31 -2.27 1.43
CA VAL A 65 -7.53 -1.41 2.33
C VAL A 65 -7.90 -1.62 3.81
N ILE A 66 -9.15 -2.01 4.08
CA ILE A 66 -9.63 -2.32 5.44
C ILE A 66 -8.88 -3.56 5.96
N HIS A 67 -8.89 -4.64 5.19
CA HIS A 67 -8.26 -5.91 5.54
C HIS A 67 -6.74 -5.82 5.62
N LEU A 68 -6.11 -4.93 4.86
CA LEU A 68 -4.66 -4.78 4.83
C LEU A 68 -4.05 -4.46 6.20
N HIS A 69 -4.79 -3.77 7.07
CA HIS A 69 -4.36 -3.48 8.44
C HIS A 69 -4.38 -4.73 9.32
N GLU A 70 -5.44 -5.52 9.24
CA GLU A 70 -5.56 -6.78 9.97
C GLU A 70 -4.48 -7.76 9.54
N GLU A 71 -4.24 -7.85 8.22
CA GLU A 71 -3.16 -8.66 7.67
C GLU A 71 -1.77 -8.19 8.10
N ALA A 72 -1.56 -6.88 8.24
CA ALA A 72 -0.29 -6.33 8.73
C ALA A 72 -0.07 -6.66 10.21
N ILE A 73 -1.11 -6.59 11.04
CA ILE A 73 -1.04 -6.96 12.46
C ILE A 73 -0.71 -8.45 12.61
N LEU A 74 -1.35 -9.32 11.82
CA LEU A 74 -1.15 -10.77 11.90
C LEU A 74 0.15 -11.24 11.24
N GLY A 75 0.50 -10.66 10.09
CA GLY A 75 1.59 -11.12 9.22
C GLY A 75 2.85 -10.26 9.26
N GLY A 76 2.88 -9.18 10.04
CA GLY A 76 3.99 -8.23 10.11
C GLY A 76 4.02 -7.22 8.94
N PRO A 77 5.13 -6.46 8.80
CA PRO A 77 5.21 -5.34 7.85
C PRO A 77 4.91 -5.74 6.40
N VAL A 78 3.95 -5.05 5.78
CA VAL A 78 3.45 -5.34 4.43
C VAL A 78 4.54 -5.27 3.37
N TYR A 79 5.53 -4.38 3.53
CA TYR A 79 6.59 -4.18 2.55
C TYR A 79 7.45 -5.44 2.30
N MET A 80 7.59 -6.32 3.29
CA MET A 80 8.35 -7.58 3.14
C MET A 80 7.53 -8.66 2.41
N ARG A 81 6.20 -8.52 2.38
CA ARG A 81 5.26 -9.48 1.79
C ARG A 81 4.87 -9.14 0.35
N TRP A 82 5.31 -7.99 -0.17
CA TRP A 82 5.09 -7.64 -1.57
C TRP A 82 5.86 -8.58 -2.49
N MET A 83 5.23 -8.95 -3.59
CA MET A 83 5.83 -9.81 -4.62
C MET A 83 6.98 -9.11 -5.36
N TYR A 84 6.91 -7.78 -5.48
CA TYR A 84 7.85 -6.97 -6.26
C TYR A 84 9.34 -7.12 -5.85
N PRO A 85 9.73 -7.05 -4.55
CA PRO A 85 11.08 -7.37 -4.12
C PRO A 85 11.59 -8.75 -4.58
N PHE A 86 10.72 -9.77 -4.50
CA PHE A 86 11.05 -11.13 -4.91
C PHE A 86 11.24 -11.23 -6.44
N GLU A 87 10.31 -10.69 -7.21
CA GLU A 87 10.40 -10.64 -8.68
C GLU A 87 11.65 -9.92 -9.16
N ARG A 88 11.99 -8.79 -8.53
CA ARG A 88 13.20 -8.02 -8.84
C ARG A 88 14.46 -8.84 -8.58
N TYR A 89 14.47 -9.58 -7.47
CA TYR A 89 15.59 -10.46 -7.13
C TYR A 89 15.72 -11.61 -8.14
N MET A 90 14.63 -12.29 -8.46
CA MET A 90 14.59 -13.37 -9.46
C MET A 90 15.03 -12.91 -10.85
N LYS A 91 14.62 -11.71 -11.28
CA LYS A 91 15.06 -11.10 -12.54
C LYS A 91 16.58 -10.89 -12.55
N LYS A 92 17.16 -10.42 -11.44
CA LYS A 92 18.62 -10.23 -11.31
C LYS A 92 19.36 -11.57 -11.34
N LEU A 93 18.85 -12.60 -10.66
CA LEU A 93 19.41 -13.95 -10.70
C LEU A 93 19.42 -14.53 -12.13
N ARG A 94 18.30 -14.40 -12.85
CA ARG A 94 18.18 -14.86 -14.24
C ARG A 94 19.21 -14.18 -15.15
N HIS A 95 19.36 -12.87 -15.02
CA HIS A 95 20.37 -12.12 -15.78
C HIS A 95 21.80 -12.61 -15.49
N MET A 96 22.14 -12.91 -14.23
CA MET A 96 23.45 -13.46 -13.88
C MET A 96 23.66 -14.89 -14.40
N SER A 97 22.61 -15.71 -14.48
CA SER A 97 22.70 -17.05 -15.09
C SER A 97 22.85 -17.00 -16.60
N GLU A 98 22.28 -15.99 -17.27
CA GLU A 98 22.38 -15.77 -18.71
C GLU A 98 23.73 -15.16 -19.14
N ILE A 99 24.48 -14.54 -18.23
CA ILE A 99 25.85 -14.04 -18.47
C ILE A 99 26.92 -15.14 -18.28
N LYS A 100 26.61 -16.20 -17.52
CA LYS A 100 27.54 -17.32 -17.29
C LYS A 100 27.74 -18.35 -18.42
N PRO A 101 26.92 -18.50 -19.49
CA PRO A 101 27.24 -19.43 -20.55
C PRO A 101 28.48 -18.99 -21.34
N ASP A 102 28.86 -17.70 -21.34
CA ASP A 102 30.00 -17.17 -22.10
C ASP A 102 31.35 -17.26 -21.35
N LEU A 103 31.37 -17.84 -20.15
CA LEU A 103 32.58 -18.04 -19.32
C LEU A 103 32.83 -19.52 -18.99
N LYS A 104 32.03 -20.43 -19.55
CA LYS A 104 32.24 -21.89 -19.46
C LYS A 104 32.87 -22.50 -20.71
N ASP A 105 33.02 -21.71 -21.78
CA ASP A 105 33.68 -22.07 -23.04
C ASP A 105 35.06 -21.37 -23.20
N GLN A 106 35.75 -21.10 -22.09
CA GLN A 106 37.16 -20.68 -22.06
C GLN A 106 37.98 -21.57 -21.13
#